data_AF-A0A6B3GXC6-F1
#
_entry.id   AF-A0A6B3GXC6-F1
#
_cell.length_a   1.000
_cell.length_b   1.000
_cell.length_c   1.000
_cell.angle_alpha   90.00
_cell.angle_beta   90.00
_cell.angle_gamma   90.00
#
_symmetry.space_group_name_H-M   'P 1'
#
loop_
_entity.id
_entity.type
_entity.pdbx_description
1 polymer ?
#
loop_
_entity_poly.entity_id
_entity_poly.type
_entity_poly.pdbx_seq_one_letter_code
_entity_poly.pdbx_strand_id
1 'polypeptide(L)'
;MQLTHRTAGAPVTATYWMDHAWLGTHVEPGVTLDVADGRIAGIRTGVEAPPPGATALRGLTLPGLANTHSHAFHRALRATVQVGTGTFWTWRELMYRTAAQLTPDTYFDLARATYAEMALAGITSVGEFHYLHHAPGGTPYANPNAMGEALIAAAAEAGIRITLLDTAYLAAGFGERPNRHQLRFSDTTAEAWAERASLLKGDDHTLIGAAIHSVRAVPADQLATVAAWAEEREAPLHVHLSEQTAENDACRAAHGRTPTRLLADHGVLGPRTTGIHNTHLTEADIELLGSSATGTCMCPTTERDLADGIGPATALQKAGSPLSLGSDSHAVIDLFEEARAMELNERLRTHIRGHWTAAALLRAASADGHAALGRPDAGVLEPGAPADLTTVALDSVRTAGPVPRLAAETAVFAASAADVRHTVVAGRHIVRDGRHTRIEDVPRALATAVAALHG
;
A
#
# COMPACT_ATOMS: atom_id res chain seq x y z
N MET A 1 3.07 37.25 -18.45
CA MET A 1 1.92 37.80 -17.69
C MET A 1 1.23 36.63 -17.01
N GLN A 2 1.67 36.30 -15.80
CA GLN A 2 1.24 35.10 -15.07
C GLN A 2 -0.10 35.39 -14.37
N LEU A 3 -1.14 34.67 -14.77
CA LEU A 3 -2.43 34.68 -14.09
C LEU A 3 -2.27 33.96 -12.74
N THR A 4 -2.23 34.74 -11.67
CA THR A 4 -2.31 34.26 -10.29
C THR A 4 -3.78 34.20 -9.90
N HIS A 5 -4.42 33.04 -10.08
CA HIS A 5 -5.71 32.79 -9.42
C HIS A 5 -5.44 32.50 -7.94
N ARG A 6 -5.45 33.53 -7.10
CA ARG A 6 -5.66 33.36 -5.65
C ARG A 6 -7.16 33.33 -5.39
N THR A 7 -7.72 32.13 -5.25
CA THR A 7 -8.96 31.95 -4.50
C THR A 7 -8.69 32.38 -3.06
N ALA A 8 -9.65 33.07 -2.42
CA ALA A 8 -9.53 33.50 -1.03
C ALA A 8 -9.56 32.27 -0.11
N GLY A 9 -8.39 31.66 0.10
CA GLY A 9 -8.18 30.43 0.87
C GLY A 9 -7.61 30.67 2.26
N ALA A 10 -7.61 29.62 3.08
CA ALA A 10 -7.01 29.56 4.40
C ALA A 10 -5.55 30.07 4.41
N PRO A 11 -5.07 30.62 5.55
CA PRO A 11 -3.71 31.16 5.63
C PRO A 11 -2.68 30.06 5.36
N VAL A 12 -1.62 30.42 4.62
CA VAL A 12 -0.48 29.51 4.38
C VAL A 12 0.17 29.17 5.72
N THR A 13 0.21 27.87 6.03
CA THR A 13 0.78 27.33 7.27
C THR A 13 2.22 26.88 7.13
N ALA A 14 2.64 26.54 5.90
CA ALA A 14 4.02 26.17 5.59
C ALA A 14 4.34 26.48 4.12
N THR A 15 5.62 26.77 3.84
CA THR A 15 6.15 26.83 2.48
C THR A 15 7.34 25.89 2.39
N TYR A 16 7.34 25.03 1.37
CA TYR A 16 8.47 24.17 1.03
C TYR A 16 9.14 24.68 -0.24
N TRP A 17 10.46 24.64 -0.29
CA TRP A 17 11.25 24.88 -1.49
C TRP A 17 12.01 23.60 -1.84
N MET A 18 11.95 23.17 -3.09
CA MET A 18 12.49 21.91 -3.58
C MET A 18 13.61 22.20 -4.59
N ASP A 19 14.79 21.62 -4.37
CA ASP A 19 15.91 21.70 -5.34
C ASP A 19 15.41 21.19 -6.71
N HIS A 20 14.76 20.03 -6.70
CA HIS A 20 14.07 19.41 -7.83
C HIS A 20 12.73 18.85 -7.40
N ALA A 21 11.70 18.97 -8.24
CA ALA A 21 10.40 18.35 -8.05
C ALA A 21 9.97 17.59 -9.31
N TRP A 22 9.41 16.40 -9.17
CA TRP A 22 8.79 15.68 -10.28
C TRP A 22 7.33 16.11 -10.42
N LEU A 23 7.01 16.83 -11.50
CA LEU A 23 5.67 17.35 -11.78
C LEU A 23 4.93 16.42 -12.76
N GLY A 24 5.00 15.11 -12.51
CA GLY A 24 4.33 14.05 -13.26
C GLY A 24 5.02 13.64 -14.58
N THR A 25 5.42 14.59 -15.42
CA THR A 25 6.02 14.28 -16.73
C THR A 25 7.51 14.61 -16.82
N HIS A 26 8.00 15.50 -15.97
CA HIS A 26 9.36 16.00 -16.01
C HIS A 26 9.84 16.38 -14.60
N VAL A 27 11.15 16.54 -14.47
CA VAL A 27 11.80 17.07 -13.27
C VAL A 27 12.01 18.57 -13.46
N GLU A 28 11.44 19.37 -12.55
CA GLU A 28 11.52 20.83 -12.56
C GLU A 28 12.41 21.32 -11.41
N PRO A 29 13.44 22.16 -11.67
CA PRO A 29 14.28 22.73 -10.62
C PRO A 29 13.63 23.94 -9.93
N GLY A 30 13.97 24.17 -8.66
CA GLY A 30 13.61 25.40 -7.94
C GLY A 30 12.10 25.61 -7.83
N VAL A 31 11.42 24.65 -7.20
CA VAL A 31 9.95 24.69 -7.05
C VAL A 31 9.59 25.07 -5.62
N THR A 32 8.66 26.01 -5.46
CA THR A 32 8.04 26.30 -4.16
C THR A 32 6.62 25.77 -4.12
N LEU A 33 6.23 25.24 -2.97
CA LEU A 33 4.91 24.71 -2.67
C LEU A 33 4.42 25.35 -1.36
N ASP A 34 3.32 26.09 -1.46
CA ASP A 34 2.64 26.69 -0.32
C ASP A 34 1.55 25.73 0.18
N VAL A 35 1.47 25.53 1.48
CA VAL A 35 0.51 24.63 2.14
C VAL A 35 -0.48 25.43 2.96
N ALA A 36 -1.76 25.11 2.85
CA ALA A 36 -2.82 25.57 3.75
C ALA A 36 -3.76 24.40 4.07
N ASP A 37 -4.16 24.25 5.34
CA ASP A 37 -5.05 23.16 5.82
C ASP A 37 -4.60 21.76 5.37
N GLY A 38 -3.29 21.53 5.35
CA GLY A 38 -2.70 20.25 4.95
C GLY A 38 -2.82 19.92 3.46
N ARG A 39 -3.28 20.85 2.63
CA ARG A 39 -3.37 20.76 1.16
C ARG A 39 -2.42 21.75 0.49
N ILE A 40 -2.09 21.45 -0.75
CA ILE A 40 -1.28 22.32 -1.61
C ILE A 40 -2.14 23.53 -2.00
N ALA A 41 -1.77 24.71 -1.52
CA ALA A 41 -2.45 25.97 -1.84
C ALA A 41 -1.94 26.59 -3.15
N GLY A 42 -0.67 26.37 -3.49
CA GLY A 42 -0.08 26.91 -4.71
C GLY A 42 1.32 26.37 -4.98
N ILE A 43 1.70 26.39 -6.25
CA ILE A 43 3.02 25.97 -6.73
C ILE A 43 3.61 27.07 -7.61
N ARG A 44 4.89 27.38 -7.42
CA ARG A 44 5.64 28.32 -8.27
C ARG A 44 6.98 27.69 -8.67
N THR A 45 7.30 27.73 -9.96
CA THR A 45 8.55 27.20 -10.53
C THR A 45 9.56 28.33 -10.82
N GLY A 46 10.81 27.97 -11.12
CA GLY A 46 11.86 28.95 -11.44
C GLY A 46 12.32 29.78 -10.24
N VAL A 47 12.13 29.28 -9.01
CA VAL A 47 12.56 29.94 -7.78
C VAL A 47 13.96 29.44 -7.43
N GLU A 48 14.99 30.21 -7.79
CA GLU A 48 16.40 29.78 -7.72
C GLU A 48 16.92 29.46 -6.32
N ALA A 49 16.34 30.04 -5.27
CA ALA A 49 16.76 29.83 -3.89
C ALA A 49 15.56 29.81 -2.92
N PRO A 50 15.67 29.14 -1.75
CA PRO A 50 14.60 29.12 -0.77
C PRO A 50 14.17 30.53 -0.35
N PRO A 51 12.89 30.91 -0.50
CA PRO A 51 12.38 32.16 0.05
C PRO A 51 12.55 32.22 1.58
N PRO A 52 12.62 33.42 2.19
CA PRO A 52 12.62 33.55 3.64
C PRO A 52 11.46 32.79 4.30
N GLY A 53 11.77 31.94 5.28
CA GLY A 53 10.79 31.13 6.00
C GLY A 53 10.39 29.81 5.32
N ALA A 54 10.83 29.56 4.08
CA ALA A 54 10.59 28.28 3.42
C ALA A 54 11.50 27.18 3.99
N THR A 55 10.94 25.97 4.14
CA THR A 55 11.74 24.76 4.45
C THR A 55 12.32 24.19 3.16
N ALA A 56 13.64 24.11 3.06
CA ALA A 56 14.31 23.49 1.92
C ALA A 56 14.22 21.96 1.98
N LEU A 57 13.83 21.35 0.87
CA LEU A 57 13.81 19.91 0.61
C LEU A 57 14.86 19.62 -0.45
N ARG A 58 16.04 19.18 -0.01
CA ARG A 58 17.19 18.99 -0.90
C ARG A 58 17.22 17.60 -1.51
N GLY A 59 17.29 17.55 -2.84
CA GLY A 59 17.18 16.33 -3.65
C GLY A 59 16.01 16.38 -4.64
N LEU A 60 15.49 15.21 -5.02
CA LEU A 60 14.29 15.08 -5.83
C LEU A 60 13.06 14.91 -4.94
N THR A 61 12.12 15.84 -5.01
CA THR A 61 10.81 15.71 -4.36
C THR A 61 9.79 15.10 -5.32
N LEU A 62 9.09 14.08 -4.85
CA LEU A 62 8.01 13.36 -5.51
C LEU A 62 6.72 13.57 -4.69
N PRO A 63 5.53 13.34 -5.28
CA PRO A 63 4.34 13.08 -4.47
C PRO A 63 4.60 11.93 -3.50
N GLY A 64 4.01 12.00 -2.31
CA GLY A 64 4.12 10.96 -1.29
C GLY A 64 3.72 9.59 -1.83
N LEU A 65 4.49 8.56 -1.47
CA LEU A 65 4.27 7.20 -1.99
C LEU A 65 3.08 6.54 -1.31
N ALA A 66 2.34 5.71 -2.04
CA ALA A 66 1.20 4.94 -1.56
C ALA A 66 1.53 3.45 -1.58
N ASN A 67 1.65 2.86 -0.39
CA ASN A 67 1.82 1.42 -0.24
C ASN A 67 0.45 0.76 -0.26
N THR A 68 0.07 0.17 -1.40
CA THR A 68 -1.33 -0.21 -1.66
C THR A 68 -1.74 -1.48 -0.91
N HIS A 69 -0.77 -2.29 -0.47
CA HIS A 69 -1.03 -3.55 0.21
C HIS A 69 0.00 -3.82 1.33
N SER A 70 -0.53 -4.14 2.51
CA SER A 70 0.22 -4.29 3.76
C SER A 70 -0.46 -5.29 4.68
N HIS A 71 0.35 -6.09 5.37
CA HIS A 71 -0.04 -6.85 6.55
C HIS A 71 0.92 -6.51 7.69
N ALA A 72 0.61 -5.49 8.48
CA ALA A 72 1.57 -4.90 9.43
C ALA A 72 2.23 -5.94 10.35
N PHE A 73 1.49 -6.97 10.78
CA PHE A 73 2.05 -7.98 11.67
C PHE A 73 3.03 -8.95 10.99
N HIS A 74 3.03 -9.07 9.66
CA HIS A 74 4.00 -9.88 8.92
C HIS A 74 5.40 -9.30 9.03
N ARG A 75 5.53 -8.01 9.38
CA ARG A 75 6.81 -7.39 9.64
C ARG A 75 7.62 -8.12 10.73
N ALA A 76 6.96 -8.77 11.68
CA ALA A 76 7.62 -9.57 12.71
C ALA A 76 8.18 -10.90 12.18
N LEU A 77 7.75 -11.36 11.00
CA LEU A 77 8.23 -12.58 10.35
C LEU A 77 9.52 -12.37 9.54
N ARG A 78 9.88 -11.11 9.24
CA ARG A 78 11.06 -10.77 8.44
C ARG A 78 12.31 -11.51 8.94
N ALA A 79 13.04 -12.14 8.01
CA ALA A 79 14.26 -12.94 8.25
C ALA A 79 14.07 -14.27 9.00
N THR A 80 12.86 -14.60 9.49
CA THR A 80 12.59 -15.89 10.15
C THR A 80 12.13 -16.96 9.17
N VAL A 81 11.42 -16.55 8.12
CA VAL A 81 10.82 -17.45 7.12
C VAL A 81 11.77 -17.83 6.00
N GLN A 82 12.92 -17.15 5.89
CA GLN A 82 13.99 -17.42 4.92
C GLN A 82 15.02 -18.46 5.44
N VAL A 83 14.78 -19.06 6.61
CA VAL A 83 15.67 -20.09 7.18
C VAL A 83 15.26 -21.47 6.68
N GLY A 84 16.11 -22.09 5.87
CA GLY A 84 15.91 -23.45 5.34
C GLY A 84 15.18 -23.46 4.00
N THR A 85 14.59 -24.61 3.66
CA THR A 85 13.68 -24.75 2.52
C THR A 85 12.25 -24.85 3.02
N GLY A 86 11.31 -24.26 2.29
CA GLY A 86 9.92 -24.20 2.71
C GLY A 86 8.97 -24.00 1.54
N THR A 87 7.68 -23.94 1.86
CA THR A 87 6.60 -23.55 0.96
C THR A 87 5.81 -22.43 1.62
N PHE A 88 4.89 -21.80 0.88
CA PHE A 88 3.89 -20.89 1.43
C PHE A 88 3.21 -21.46 2.70
N TRP A 89 2.99 -22.78 2.76
CA TRP A 89 2.33 -23.43 3.89
C TRP A 89 3.17 -23.46 5.16
N THR A 90 4.49 -23.66 5.07
CA THR A 90 5.39 -23.63 6.24
C THR A 90 5.59 -22.20 6.75
N TRP A 91 5.64 -21.23 5.84
CA TRP A 91 5.58 -19.80 6.17
C TRP A 91 4.30 -19.47 6.97
N ARG A 92 3.16 -20.01 6.53
CA ARG A 92 1.85 -19.77 7.16
C ARG A 92 1.77 -20.24 8.61
N GLU A 93 2.48 -21.31 8.98
CA GLU A 93 2.53 -21.77 10.38
C GLU A 93 3.26 -20.79 11.31
N LEU A 94 4.35 -20.18 10.82
CA LEU A 94 5.06 -19.10 11.53
C LEU A 94 4.17 -17.86 11.67
N MET A 95 3.47 -17.50 10.59
CA MET A 95 2.48 -16.42 10.60
C MET A 95 1.40 -16.65 11.66
N TYR A 96 0.81 -17.85 11.74
CA TYR A 96 -0.19 -18.18 12.77
C TYR A 96 0.35 -18.09 14.19
N ARG A 97 1.61 -18.49 14.44
CA ARG A 97 2.22 -18.35 15.77
C ARG A 97 2.35 -16.89 16.19
N THR A 98 2.76 -16.03 15.26
CA THR A 98 2.86 -14.58 15.51
C THR A 98 1.49 -13.97 15.74
N ALA A 99 0.53 -14.28 14.87
CA ALA A 99 -0.85 -13.81 15.00
C ALA A 99 -1.47 -14.22 16.35
N ALA A 100 -1.13 -15.40 16.87
CA ALA A 100 -1.63 -15.89 18.16
C ALA A 100 -1.18 -15.06 19.37
N GLN A 101 -0.03 -14.36 19.29
CA GLN A 101 0.50 -13.53 20.39
C GLN A 101 -0.03 -12.10 20.40
N LEU A 102 -0.69 -11.66 19.33
CA LEU A 102 -1.13 -10.27 19.21
C LEU A 102 -2.40 -10.00 20.03
N THR A 103 -2.32 -8.93 20.82
CA THR A 103 -3.43 -8.21 21.47
C THR A 103 -3.55 -6.83 20.82
N PRO A 104 -4.61 -6.04 21.10
CA PRO A 104 -4.69 -4.68 20.57
C PRO A 104 -3.46 -3.82 20.91
N ASP A 105 -2.95 -3.92 22.14
CA ASP A 105 -1.77 -3.15 22.58
C ASP A 105 -0.49 -3.58 21.86
N THR A 106 -0.21 -4.89 21.79
CA THR A 106 1.01 -5.37 21.11
C THR A 106 0.94 -5.18 19.60
N TYR A 107 -0.27 -5.19 19.02
CA TYR A 107 -0.45 -4.89 17.62
C TYR A 107 -0.27 -3.40 17.32
N PHE A 108 -0.76 -2.51 18.19
CA PHE A 108 -0.49 -1.08 18.11
C PHE A 108 1.03 -0.81 18.11
N ASP A 109 1.77 -1.40 19.05
CA ASP A 109 3.22 -1.16 19.16
C ASP A 109 3.98 -1.64 17.91
N LEU A 110 3.66 -2.84 17.42
CA LEU A 110 4.27 -3.38 16.20
C LEU A 110 3.91 -2.55 14.97
N ALA A 111 2.64 -2.22 14.79
CA ALA A 111 2.17 -1.45 13.65
C ALA A 111 2.75 -0.03 13.66
N ARG A 112 2.81 0.63 14.82
CA ARG A 112 3.38 1.97 14.97
C ARG A 112 4.84 1.98 14.53
N ALA A 113 5.62 0.98 14.95
CA ALA A 113 7.01 0.85 14.55
C ALA A 113 7.18 0.51 13.05
N THR A 114 6.28 -0.33 12.51
CA THR A 114 6.26 -0.71 11.08
C THR A 114 5.90 0.47 10.19
N TYR A 115 4.89 1.25 10.55
CA TYR A 115 4.47 2.45 9.84
C TYR A 115 5.50 3.58 9.94
N ALA A 116 6.28 3.64 11.02
CA ALA A 116 7.44 4.51 11.10
C ALA A 116 8.55 4.13 10.11
N GLU A 117 8.79 2.82 9.90
CA GLU A 117 9.68 2.32 8.85
C GLU A 117 9.15 2.70 7.45
N MET A 118 7.84 2.59 7.22
CA MET A 118 7.21 3.05 5.98
C MET A 118 7.41 4.56 5.75
N ALA A 119 7.22 5.39 6.79
CA ALA A 119 7.46 6.81 6.70
C ALA A 119 8.93 7.12 6.35
N LEU A 120 9.88 6.40 6.95
CA LEU A 120 11.32 6.48 6.62
C LEU A 120 11.61 6.06 5.18
N ALA A 121 10.79 5.17 4.60
CA ALA A 121 10.86 4.76 3.19
C ALA A 121 10.10 5.68 2.23
N GLY A 122 9.58 6.82 2.69
CA GLY A 122 8.88 7.80 1.84
C GLY A 122 7.40 7.50 1.58
N ILE A 123 6.85 6.49 2.26
CA ILE A 123 5.44 6.13 2.19
C ILE A 123 4.64 7.10 3.06
N THR A 124 3.56 7.63 2.49
CA THR A 124 2.67 8.62 3.11
C THR A 124 1.27 8.08 3.37
N SER A 125 0.89 6.98 2.69
CA SER A 125 -0.38 6.30 2.85
C SER A 125 -0.19 4.79 2.71
N VAL A 126 -0.87 4.01 3.55
CA VAL A 126 -0.86 2.55 3.51
C VAL A 126 -2.28 1.98 3.38
N GLY A 127 -2.45 0.98 2.51
CA GLY A 127 -3.60 0.08 2.49
C GLY A 127 -3.34 -1.09 3.41
N GLU A 128 -3.86 -1.03 4.64
CA GLU A 128 -3.70 -2.10 5.61
C GLU A 128 -4.78 -3.15 5.41
N PHE A 129 -4.40 -4.29 4.84
CA PHE A 129 -5.27 -5.42 4.60
C PHE A 129 -5.39 -6.25 5.88
N HIS A 130 -6.37 -5.87 6.70
CA HIS A 130 -6.49 -6.30 8.09
C HIS A 130 -7.48 -7.45 8.25
N TYR A 131 -6.99 -8.63 8.65
CA TYR A 131 -7.80 -9.83 8.88
C TYR A 131 -7.66 -10.43 10.29
N LEU A 132 -7.09 -9.71 11.26
CA LEU A 132 -6.93 -10.21 12.63
C LEU A 132 -7.87 -9.48 13.60
N HIS A 133 -9.11 -9.95 13.71
CA HIS A 133 -10.19 -9.19 14.35
C HIS A 133 -10.42 -9.53 15.82
N HIS A 134 -10.31 -10.81 16.18
CA HIS A 134 -10.85 -11.32 17.45
C HIS A 134 -9.75 -11.74 18.45
N ALA A 135 -10.17 -11.93 19.70
CA ALA A 135 -9.33 -12.46 20.76
C ALA A 135 -8.94 -13.93 20.50
N PRO A 136 -7.93 -14.49 21.21
CA PRO A 136 -7.59 -15.90 21.12
C PRO A 136 -8.83 -16.80 21.24
N GLY A 137 -8.95 -17.79 20.35
CA GLY A 137 -10.13 -18.65 20.25
C GLY A 137 -11.29 -18.08 19.43
N GLY A 138 -11.16 -16.89 18.85
CA GLY A 138 -12.18 -16.27 17.98
C GLY A 138 -13.29 -15.55 18.74
N THR A 139 -13.10 -15.25 20.03
CA THR A 139 -14.09 -14.50 20.80
C THR A 139 -14.01 -13.01 20.46
N PRO A 140 -15.11 -12.33 20.11
CA PRO A 140 -15.10 -10.89 19.89
C PRO A 140 -14.62 -10.13 21.14
N TYR A 141 -13.84 -9.08 20.94
CA TYR A 141 -13.52 -8.15 22.01
C TYR A 141 -14.75 -7.33 22.42
N ALA A 142 -14.72 -6.71 23.61
CA ALA A 142 -15.79 -5.82 24.06
C ALA A 142 -16.03 -4.64 23.10
N ASN A 143 -14.95 -4.09 22.56
CA ASN A 143 -15.00 -3.31 21.32
C ASN A 143 -14.69 -4.27 20.16
N PRO A 144 -15.65 -4.57 19.27
CA PRO A 144 -15.45 -5.58 18.23
C PRO A 144 -14.37 -5.21 17.21
N ASN A 145 -13.99 -3.93 17.09
CA ASN A 145 -12.96 -3.44 16.17
C ASN A 145 -11.64 -3.05 16.87
N ALA A 146 -11.40 -3.50 18.11
CA ALA A 146 -10.22 -3.11 18.88
C ALA A 146 -8.88 -3.31 18.14
N MET A 147 -8.76 -4.37 17.34
CA MET A 147 -7.54 -4.64 16.56
C MET A 147 -7.37 -3.68 15.37
N GLY A 148 -8.46 -3.40 14.64
CA GLY A 148 -8.47 -2.43 13.55
C GLY A 148 -8.22 -0.99 14.04
N GLU A 149 -8.81 -0.61 15.16
CA GLU A 149 -8.59 0.70 15.78
C GLU A 149 -7.16 0.86 16.30
N ALA A 150 -6.52 -0.21 16.78
CA ALA A 150 -5.10 -0.19 17.13
C ALA A 150 -4.21 0.14 15.92
N LEU A 151 -4.54 -0.37 14.73
CA LEU A 151 -3.83 -0.04 13.48
C LEU A 151 -4.06 1.41 13.05
N ILE A 152 -5.29 1.90 13.14
CA ILE A 152 -5.62 3.30 12.86
C ILE A 152 -4.83 4.24 13.78
N ALA A 153 -4.83 3.96 15.09
CA ALA A 153 -4.09 4.74 16.07
C ALA A 153 -2.57 4.68 15.82
N ALA A 154 -2.04 3.51 15.46
CA ALA A 154 -0.64 3.34 15.12
C ALA A 154 -0.22 4.15 13.89
N ALA A 155 -1.06 4.20 12.85
CA ALA A 155 -0.81 5.01 11.66
C ALA A 155 -0.79 6.52 12.00
N ALA A 156 -1.72 6.98 12.83
CA ALA A 156 -1.77 8.36 13.31
C ALA A 156 -0.52 8.76 14.11
N GLU A 157 0.00 7.87 14.96
CA GLU A 157 1.22 8.06 15.75
C GLU A 157 2.48 8.09 14.87
N ALA A 158 2.58 7.17 13.91
CA ALA A 158 3.64 7.21 12.89
C ALA A 158 3.49 8.41 11.95
N GLY A 159 2.29 8.97 11.82
CA GLY A 159 2.01 10.16 11.01
C GLY A 159 1.78 9.88 9.53
N ILE A 160 1.48 8.64 9.15
CA ILE A 160 1.09 8.25 7.78
C ILE A 160 -0.41 8.00 7.71
N ARG A 161 -1.02 8.26 6.55
CA ARG A 161 -2.44 7.96 6.32
C ARG A 161 -2.66 6.45 6.25
N ILE A 162 -3.87 6.03 6.55
CA ILE A 162 -4.29 4.64 6.45
C ILE A 162 -5.61 4.53 5.69
N THR A 163 -5.68 3.57 4.78
CA THR A 163 -6.93 2.97 4.32
C THR A 163 -6.99 1.60 4.97
N LEU A 164 -7.81 1.47 6.02
CA LEU A 164 -8.00 0.19 6.70
C LEU A 164 -8.96 -0.64 5.84
N LEU A 165 -8.43 -1.67 5.20
CA LEU A 165 -9.20 -2.62 4.40
C LEU A 165 -9.64 -3.76 5.32
N ASP A 166 -10.79 -3.59 5.96
CA ASP A 166 -11.32 -4.60 6.88
C ASP A 166 -11.70 -5.85 6.09
N THR A 167 -11.04 -6.96 6.40
CA THR A 167 -11.05 -8.14 5.55
C THR A 167 -12.07 -9.17 6.01
N ALA A 168 -12.96 -9.57 5.11
CA ALA A 168 -13.82 -10.73 5.26
C ALA A 168 -13.01 -12.02 5.10
N TYR A 169 -13.02 -12.86 6.14
CA TYR A 169 -12.40 -14.18 6.18
C TYR A 169 -13.34 -15.18 6.86
N LEU A 170 -13.91 -16.11 6.11
CA LEU A 170 -15.05 -16.94 6.55
C LEU A 170 -14.80 -18.45 6.43
N ALA A 171 -13.74 -18.87 5.73
CA ALA A 171 -13.44 -20.25 5.43
C ALA A 171 -11.93 -20.53 5.45
N ALA A 172 -11.55 -21.77 5.77
CA ALA A 172 -10.15 -22.22 5.71
C ALA A 172 -9.68 -22.53 4.27
N GLY A 173 -10.65 -22.79 3.40
CA GLY A 173 -10.54 -23.25 2.03
C GLY A 173 -11.95 -23.53 1.49
N PHE A 174 -12.07 -23.92 0.22
CA PHE A 174 -13.36 -24.20 -0.42
C PHE A 174 -14.14 -25.28 0.34
N GLY A 175 -15.29 -24.91 0.92
CA GLY A 175 -16.14 -25.81 1.70
C GLY A 175 -15.60 -26.16 3.10
N GLU A 176 -14.51 -25.53 3.54
CA GLU A 176 -13.86 -25.83 4.82
C GLU A 176 -14.12 -24.74 5.86
N ARG A 177 -14.49 -25.15 7.08
CA ARG A 177 -14.67 -24.23 8.21
C ARG A 177 -13.33 -23.69 8.70
N PRO A 178 -13.26 -22.45 9.21
CA PRO A 178 -12.06 -21.90 9.82
C PRO A 178 -11.47 -22.84 10.88
N ASN A 179 -10.15 -23.06 10.81
CA ASN A 179 -9.42 -23.80 11.83
C ASN A 179 -9.17 -22.93 13.08
N ARG A 180 -8.60 -23.53 14.14
CA ARG A 180 -8.36 -22.86 15.43
C ARG A 180 -7.65 -21.50 15.34
N HIS A 181 -6.74 -21.32 14.39
CA HIS A 181 -6.00 -20.08 14.19
C HIS A 181 -6.83 -19.06 13.43
N GLN A 182 -7.54 -19.52 12.40
CA GLN A 182 -8.40 -18.70 11.55
C GLN A 182 -9.69 -18.23 12.25
N LEU A 183 -10.06 -18.83 13.39
CA LEU A 183 -11.16 -18.34 14.22
C LEU A 183 -10.95 -16.87 14.63
N ARG A 184 -9.70 -16.40 14.76
CA ARG A 184 -9.43 -15.00 15.06
C ARG A 184 -9.72 -14.04 13.90
N PHE A 185 -9.85 -14.56 12.70
CA PHE A 185 -10.05 -13.78 11.48
C PHE A 185 -11.52 -13.70 11.08
N SER A 186 -12.38 -14.52 11.69
CA SER A 186 -13.68 -14.83 11.12
C SER A 186 -14.85 -14.35 11.94
N ASP A 187 -15.66 -13.48 11.32
CA ASP A 187 -16.98 -13.10 11.79
C ASP A 187 -18.05 -14.17 11.49
N THR A 188 -17.66 -15.37 11.02
CA THR A 188 -18.51 -16.51 10.64
C THR A 188 -19.37 -16.32 9.38
N THR A 189 -19.92 -15.13 9.13
CA THR A 189 -20.70 -14.79 7.93
C THR A 189 -20.31 -13.40 7.40
N ALA A 190 -20.57 -13.14 6.13
CA ALA A 190 -20.34 -11.85 5.51
C ALA A 190 -21.29 -10.78 6.06
N GLU A 191 -22.50 -11.16 6.49
CA GLU A 191 -23.43 -10.24 7.14
C GLU A 191 -22.89 -9.78 8.51
N ALA A 192 -22.40 -10.71 9.33
CA ALA A 192 -21.78 -10.37 10.61
C ALA A 192 -20.49 -9.54 10.43
N TRP A 193 -19.68 -9.85 9.41
CA TRP A 193 -18.54 -9.02 9.02
C TRP A 193 -19.01 -7.60 8.63
N ALA A 194 -20.03 -7.48 7.79
CA ALA A 194 -20.57 -6.20 7.33
C ALA A 194 -21.13 -5.34 8.49
N GLU A 195 -21.80 -5.98 9.45
CA GLU A 195 -22.27 -5.33 10.69
C GLU A 195 -21.09 -4.78 11.50
N ARG A 196 -20.07 -5.59 11.76
CA ARG A 196 -18.87 -5.16 12.50
C ARG A 196 -18.11 -4.06 11.77
N ALA A 197 -17.83 -4.23 10.47
CA ALA A 197 -17.09 -3.29 9.66
C ALA A 197 -17.82 -1.93 9.55
N SER A 198 -19.16 -1.91 9.57
CA SER A 198 -19.96 -0.66 9.55
C SER A 198 -19.80 0.20 10.82
N LEU A 199 -19.28 -0.36 11.91
CA LEU A 199 -19.00 0.37 13.14
C LEU A 199 -17.73 1.22 13.02
N LEU A 200 -16.79 0.86 12.14
CA LEU A 200 -15.58 1.65 11.88
C LEU A 200 -15.95 3.03 11.31
N LYS A 201 -15.14 4.04 11.65
CA LYS A 201 -15.31 5.41 11.19
C LYS A 201 -14.00 5.92 10.61
N GLY A 202 -14.08 6.49 9.42
CA GLY A 202 -12.98 7.22 8.80
C GLY A 202 -12.97 8.70 9.20
N ASP A 203 -11.90 9.36 8.82
CA ASP A 203 -11.67 10.80 8.93
C ASP A 203 -10.73 11.27 7.80
N ASP A 204 -10.21 12.50 7.85
CA ASP A 204 -9.30 13.00 6.82
C ASP A 204 -8.01 12.17 6.69
N HIS A 205 -7.59 11.50 7.77
CA HIS A 205 -6.39 10.67 7.85
C HIS A 205 -6.66 9.19 7.55
N THR A 206 -7.88 8.73 7.80
CA THR A 206 -8.31 7.33 7.80
C THR A 206 -9.45 7.11 6.82
N LEU A 207 -9.27 6.23 5.84
CA LEU A 207 -10.38 5.68 5.07
C LEU A 207 -10.68 4.26 5.52
N ILE A 208 -11.95 3.86 5.42
CA ILE A 208 -12.36 2.48 5.66
C ILE A 208 -12.74 1.88 4.31
N GLY A 209 -12.07 0.80 3.95
CA GLY A 209 -12.37 -0.02 2.79
C GLY A 209 -12.75 -1.44 3.20
N ALA A 210 -13.15 -2.23 2.22
CA ALA A 210 -13.41 -3.65 2.39
C ALA A 210 -12.29 -4.47 1.76
N ALA A 211 -12.11 -5.68 2.26
CA ALA A 211 -11.31 -6.68 1.58
C ALA A 211 -12.01 -8.04 1.60
N ILE A 212 -11.94 -8.77 0.49
CA ILE A 212 -12.20 -10.20 0.43
C ILE A 212 -10.84 -10.85 0.60
N HIS A 213 -10.61 -11.64 1.66
CA HIS A 213 -9.28 -12.25 1.82
C HIS A 213 -8.88 -13.00 0.54
N SER A 214 -9.69 -13.95 0.10
CA SER A 214 -9.60 -14.57 -1.23
C SER A 214 -10.86 -15.40 -1.49
N VAL A 215 -11.03 -15.90 -2.72
CA VAL A 215 -12.11 -16.85 -3.05
C VAL A 215 -12.04 -18.17 -2.26
N ARG A 216 -10.88 -18.49 -1.67
CA ARG A 216 -10.73 -19.64 -0.76
C ARG A 216 -11.32 -19.37 0.62
N ALA A 217 -11.24 -18.11 1.06
CA ALA A 217 -11.58 -17.70 2.40
C ALA A 217 -12.98 -17.07 2.50
N VAL A 218 -13.60 -16.66 1.40
CA VAL A 218 -14.98 -16.17 1.38
C VAL A 218 -15.81 -17.07 0.46
N PRO A 219 -16.79 -17.82 1.00
CA PRO A 219 -17.69 -18.65 0.21
C PRO A 219 -18.37 -17.87 -0.93
N ALA A 220 -18.56 -18.52 -2.07
CA ALA A 220 -19.07 -17.89 -3.29
C ALA A 220 -20.41 -17.15 -3.08
N ASP A 221 -21.32 -17.76 -2.33
CA ASP A 221 -22.63 -17.20 -1.99
C ASP A 221 -22.57 -15.96 -1.07
N GLN A 222 -21.40 -15.68 -0.48
CA GLN A 222 -21.19 -14.55 0.43
C GLN A 222 -20.32 -13.42 -0.18
N LEU A 223 -19.72 -13.64 -1.36
CA LEU A 223 -18.91 -12.62 -2.05
C LEU A 223 -19.72 -11.35 -2.36
N ALA A 224 -20.96 -11.52 -2.81
CA ALA A 224 -21.82 -10.40 -3.19
C ALA A 224 -22.18 -9.50 -2.00
N THR A 225 -22.27 -10.04 -0.78
CA THR A 225 -22.50 -9.25 0.44
C THR A 225 -21.33 -8.29 0.71
N VAL A 226 -20.10 -8.74 0.53
CA VAL A 226 -18.90 -7.90 0.70
C VAL A 226 -18.81 -6.83 -0.39
N ALA A 227 -19.09 -7.22 -1.64
CA ALA A 227 -19.12 -6.27 -2.76
C ALA A 227 -20.19 -5.19 -2.58
N ALA A 228 -21.40 -5.57 -2.16
CA ALA A 228 -22.50 -4.64 -1.90
C ALA A 228 -22.15 -3.65 -0.78
N TRP A 229 -21.52 -4.12 0.31
CA TRP A 229 -21.07 -3.24 1.38
C TRP A 229 -20.13 -2.13 0.88
N ALA A 230 -19.17 -2.50 0.02
CA ALA A 230 -18.20 -1.56 -0.55
C ALA A 230 -18.86 -0.59 -1.53
N GLU A 231 -19.74 -1.10 -2.40
CA GLU A 231 -20.49 -0.31 -3.38
C GLU A 231 -21.36 0.75 -2.71
N GLU A 232 -22.15 0.36 -1.70
CA GLU A 232 -23.06 1.26 -0.96
C GLU A 232 -22.33 2.41 -0.26
N ARG A 233 -21.05 2.21 0.08
CA ARG A 233 -20.21 3.19 0.79
C ARG A 233 -19.22 3.89 -0.13
N GLU A 234 -19.24 3.58 -1.42
CA GLU A 234 -18.24 4.00 -2.40
C GLU A 234 -16.80 3.73 -1.93
N ALA A 235 -16.62 2.68 -1.13
CA ALA A 235 -15.37 2.33 -0.49
C ALA A 235 -14.48 1.50 -1.42
N PRO A 236 -13.14 1.59 -1.30
CA PRO A 236 -12.25 0.71 -2.03
C PRO A 236 -12.45 -0.75 -1.58
N LEU A 237 -12.38 -1.68 -2.53
CA LEU A 237 -12.49 -3.12 -2.31
C LEU A 237 -11.20 -3.82 -2.76
N HIS A 238 -10.55 -4.58 -1.89
CA HIS A 238 -9.32 -5.31 -2.23
C HIS A 238 -9.53 -6.82 -2.14
N VAL A 239 -8.77 -7.59 -2.92
CA VAL A 239 -8.86 -9.06 -2.90
C VAL A 239 -7.54 -9.72 -3.28
N HIS A 240 -7.04 -10.69 -2.48
CA HIS A 240 -5.94 -11.54 -2.97
C HIS A 240 -6.48 -12.42 -4.10
N LEU A 241 -5.84 -12.33 -5.26
CA LEU A 241 -6.37 -12.91 -6.49
C LEU A 241 -5.28 -13.62 -7.29
N SER A 242 -5.43 -14.94 -7.44
CA SER A 242 -4.63 -15.75 -8.36
C SER A 242 -3.11 -15.65 -8.10
N GLU A 243 -2.73 -15.54 -6.83
CA GLU A 243 -1.34 -15.48 -6.35
C GLU A 243 -0.59 -16.79 -6.64
N GLN A 244 -1.21 -17.94 -6.34
CA GLN A 244 -0.64 -19.28 -6.45
C GLN A 244 -1.45 -20.16 -7.40
N THR A 245 -0.80 -20.99 -8.21
CA THR A 245 -1.50 -21.92 -9.13
C THR A 245 -2.45 -22.88 -8.41
N ALA A 246 -2.10 -23.31 -7.19
CA ALA A 246 -2.93 -24.18 -6.37
C ALA A 246 -4.30 -23.55 -6.01
N GLU A 247 -4.39 -22.22 -5.87
CA GLU A 247 -5.67 -21.54 -5.69
C GLU A 247 -6.54 -21.67 -6.94
N ASN A 248 -5.96 -21.47 -8.12
CA ASN A 248 -6.66 -21.59 -9.39
C ASN A 248 -7.19 -23.00 -9.63
N ASP A 249 -6.36 -24.02 -9.36
CA ASP A 249 -6.74 -25.42 -9.53
C ASP A 249 -7.86 -25.81 -8.57
N ALA A 250 -7.78 -25.39 -7.30
CA ALA A 250 -8.82 -25.64 -6.31
C ALA A 250 -10.13 -24.92 -6.65
N CYS A 251 -10.07 -23.67 -7.12
CA CYS A 251 -11.25 -22.93 -7.57
C CYS A 251 -11.93 -23.59 -8.78
N ARG A 252 -11.12 -24.08 -9.74
CA ARG A 252 -11.64 -24.84 -10.88
C ARG A 252 -12.29 -26.14 -10.45
N ALA A 253 -11.69 -26.87 -9.51
CA ALA A 253 -12.26 -28.11 -8.99
C ALA A 253 -13.59 -27.87 -8.24
N ALA A 254 -13.68 -26.80 -7.44
CA ALA A 254 -14.85 -26.50 -6.62
C ALA A 254 -16.00 -25.87 -7.42
N HIS A 255 -15.69 -24.96 -8.37
CA HIS A 255 -16.69 -24.11 -9.03
C HIS A 255 -16.69 -24.23 -10.56
N GLY A 256 -15.73 -24.93 -11.17
CA GLY A 256 -15.58 -24.95 -12.63
C GLY A 256 -15.23 -23.58 -13.22
N ARG A 257 -14.62 -22.69 -12.43
CA ARG A 257 -14.27 -21.30 -12.76
C ARG A 257 -12.86 -20.96 -12.29
N THR A 258 -12.23 -19.97 -12.92
CA THR A 258 -11.07 -19.29 -12.33
C THR A 258 -11.54 -18.41 -11.16
N PRO A 259 -10.65 -18.06 -10.21
CA PRO A 259 -10.92 -17.07 -9.17
C PRO A 259 -11.47 -15.76 -9.74
N THR A 260 -10.84 -15.21 -10.78
CA THR A 260 -11.28 -13.96 -11.42
C THR A 260 -12.69 -14.06 -11.99
N ARG A 261 -13.00 -15.17 -12.69
CA ARG A 261 -14.35 -15.37 -13.22
C ARG A 261 -15.39 -15.53 -12.12
N LEU A 262 -15.05 -16.22 -11.03
CA LEU A 262 -15.94 -16.36 -9.88
C LEU A 262 -16.24 -14.98 -9.26
N LEU A 263 -15.23 -14.16 -9.02
CA LEU A 263 -15.41 -12.79 -8.53
C LEU A 263 -16.29 -11.95 -9.47
N ALA A 264 -16.11 -12.08 -10.79
CA ALA A 264 -16.94 -11.41 -11.79
C ALA A 264 -18.41 -11.87 -11.72
N ASP A 265 -18.65 -13.17 -11.64
CA ASP A 265 -20.00 -13.76 -11.56
C ASP A 265 -20.75 -13.30 -10.29
N HIS A 266 -20.04 -12.84 -9.26
CA HIS A 266 -20.57 -12.33 -7.99
C HIS A 266 -20.49 -10.79 -7.84
N GLY A 267 -20.20 -10.06 -8.92
CA GLY A 267 -20.26 -8.58 -8.93
C GLY A 267 -19.12 -7.89 -8.16
N VAL A 268 -18.01 -8.58 -7.90
CA VAL A 268 -16.87 -8.04 -7.15
C VAL A 268 -15.98 -7.13 -8.02
N LEU A 269 -15.86 -7.42 -9.32
CA LEU A 269 -14.97 -6.69 -10.22
C LEU A 269 -15.54 -5.30 -10.58
N GLY A 270 -14.68 -4.28 -10.63
CA GLY A 270 -15.06 -2.91 -10.94
C GLY A 270 -13.97 -1.88 -10.66
N PRO A 271 -14.19 -0.60 -10.96
CA PRO A 271 -13.17 0.46 -10.89
C PRO A 271 -12.70 0.81 -9.47
N ARG A 272 -13.44 0.38 -8.44
CA ARG A 272 -13.04 0.51 -7.02
C ARG A 272 -12.41 -0.75 -6.45
N THR A 273 -12.31 -1.81 -7.27
CA THR A 273 -11.75 -3.09 -6.86
C THR A 273 -10.29 -3.18 -7.27
N THR A 274 -9.43 -3.65 -6.37
CA THR A 274 -8.02 -3.93 -6.64
C THR A 274 -7.73 -5.41 -6.36
N GLY A 275 -7.33 -6.15 -7.39
CA GLY A 275 -6.78 -7.50 -7.24
C GLY A 275 -5.31 -7.42 -6.84
N ILE A 276 -4.96 -8.05 -5.73
CA ILE A 276 -3.58 -8.18 -5.25
C ILE A 276 -2.94 -9.40 -5.93
N HIS A 277 -1.69 -9.24 -6.36
CA HIS A 277 -0.87 -10.21 -7.10
C HIS A 277 -1.27 -10.38 -8.56
N ASN A 278 -2.43 -10.99 -8.84
CA ASN A 278 -2.88 -11.31 -10.20
C ASN A 278 -1.82 -12.11 -11.00
N THR A 279 -1.10 -13.02 -10.36
CA THR A 279 0.11 -13.65 -10.92
C THR A 279 -0.22 -14.66 -12.03
N HIS A 280 -1.23 -15.51 -11.81
CA HIS A 280 -1.52 -16.67 -12.67
C HIS A 280 -2.84 -16.56 -13.44
N LEU A 281 -2.96 -15.54 -14.28
CA LEU A 281 -4.18 -15.28 -15.03
C LEU A 281 -4.21 -15.96 -16.41
N THR A 282 -5.42 -16.32 -16.84
CA THR A 282 -5.69 -16.64 -18.26
C THR A 282 -5.94 -15.36 -19.07
N GLU A 283 -5.91 -15.44 -20.41
CA GLU A 283 -6.25 -14.31 -21.29
C GLU A 283 -7.65 -13.75 -21.00
N ALA A 284 -8.63 -14.63 -20.75
CA ALA A 284 -10.00 -14.22 -20.40
C ALA A 284 -10.06 -13.51 -19.04
N ASP A 285 -9.22 -13.90 -18.07
CA ASP A 285 -9.15 -13.22 -16.78
C ASP A 285 -8.57 -11.81 -16.94
N ILE A 286 -7.54 -11.65 -17.78
CA ILE A 286 -6.93 -10.35 -18.10
C ILE A 286 -7.97 -9.43 -18.78
N GLU A 287 -8.72 -9.95 -19.74
CA GLU A 287 -9.80 -9.19 -20.41
C GLU A 287 -10.89 -8.75 -19.44
N LEU A 288 -11.32 -9.64 -18.53
CA LEU A 288 -12.31 -9.31 -17.49
C LEU A 288 -11.82 -8.21 -16.55
N LEU A 289 -10.59 -8.31 -16.04
CA LEU A 289 -10.02 -7.30 -15.16
C LEU A 289 -9.86 -5.96 -15.88
N GLY A 290 -9.38 -5.98 -17.13
CA GLY A 290 -9.21 -4.77 -17.94
C GLY A 290 -10.53 -4.09 -18.30
N SER A 291 -11.52 -4.84 -18.81
CA SER A 291 -12.82 -4.29 -19.23
C SER A 291 -13.69 -3.80 -18.08
N SER A 292 -13.49 -4.32 -16.87
CA SER A 292 -14.14 -3.82 -15.63
C SER A 292 -13.38 -2.67 -14.97
N ALA A 293 -12.22 -2.28 -15.51
CA ALA A 293 -11.28 -1.34 -14.91
C ALA A 293 -10.84 -1.74 -13.48
N THR A 294 -10.87 -3.03 -13.15
CA THR A 294 -10.36 -3.55 -11.88
C THR A 294 -8.85 -3.30 -11.81
N GLY A 295 -8.39 -2.68 -10.73
CA GLY A 295 -6.98 -2.40 -10.47
C GLY A 295 -6.18 -3.68 -10.20
N THR A 296 -4.87 -3.60 -10.43
CA THR A 296 -3.90 -4.62 -10.04
C THR A 296 -2.86 -4.00 -9.10
N CYS A 297 -2.65 -4.62 -7.94
CA CYS A 297 -1.55 -4.28 -7.04
C CYS A 297 -0.51 -5.39 -7.11
N MET A 298 0.68 -5.05 -7.60
CA MET A 298 1.81 -5.98 -7.68
C MET A 298 2.69 -5.80 -6.44
N CYS A 299 3.16 -6.91 -5.85
CA CYS A 299 4.05 -6.90 -4.69
C CYS A 299 5.37 -7.67 -4.98
N PRO A 300 6.17 -7.25 -5.99
CA PRO A 300 7.30 -8.03 -6.48
C PRO A 300 8.32 -8.52 -5.45
N THR A 301 8.59 -7.79 -4.37
CA THR A 301 9.53 -8.27 -3.33
C THR A 301 8.96 -9.46 -2.56
N THR A 302 7.68 -9.42 -2.19
CA THR A 302 7.01 -10.54 -1.52
C THR A 302 6.77 -11.70 -2.49
N GLU A 303 6.35 -11.42 -3.73
CA GLU A 303 6.12 -12.46 -4.75
C GLU A 303 7.41 -13.23 -5.09
N ARG A 304 8.57 -12.56 -5.03
CA ARG A 304 9.89 -13.19 -5.13
C ARG A 304 10.22 -14.03 -3.89
N ASP A 305 9.93 -13.52 -2.69
CA ASP A 305 10.22 -14.21 -1.42
C ASP A 305 9.37 -15.48 -1.26
N LEU A 306 8.09 -15.43 -1.66
CA LEU A 306 7.14 -16.55 -1.59
C LEU A 306 7.19 -17.46 -2.84
N ALA A 307 7.97 -17.08 -3.85
CA ALA A 307 8.14 -17.80 -5.10
C ALA A 307 6.82 -18.01 -5.88
N ASP A 308 5.98 -16.98 -5.95
CA ASP A 308 4.70 -17.01 -6.68
C ASP A 308 4.93 -17.07 -8.20
N GLY A 309 5.77 -16.18 -8.71
CA GLY A 309 6.05 -16.04 -10.15
C GLY A 309 6.13 -14.58 -10.59
N ILE A 310 6.12 -14.37 -11.91
CA ILE A 310 6.08 -13.03 -12.52
C ILE A 310 4.71 -12.85 -13.17
N GLY A 311 3.87 -11.99 -12.60
CA GLY A 311 2.53 -11.70 -13.11
C GLY A 311 2.52 -10.96 -14.47
N PRO A 312 1.41 -11.02 -15.24
CA PRO A 312 1.29 -10.44 -16.56
C PRO A 312 0.96 -8.94 -16.54
N ALA A 313 1.66 -8.14 -15.73
CA ALA A 313 1.34 -6.73 -15.48
C ALA A 313 1.24 -5.87 -16.75
N THR A 314 2.15 -6.07 -17.71
CA THR A 314 2.11 -5.37 -19.01
C THR A 314 0.82 -5.67 -19.79
N ALA A 315 0.33 -6.91 -19.74
CA ALA A 315 -0.90 -7.30 -20.43
C ALA A 315 -2.14 -6.73 -19.72
N LEU A 316 -2.16 -6.75 -18.39
CA LEU A 316 -3.22 -6.14 -17.57
C LEU A 316 -3.37 -4.64 -17.86
N GLN A 317 -2.28 -3.89 -17.87
CA GLN A 317 -2.34 -2.47 -18.18
C GLN A 317 -2.80 -2.19 -19.61
N LYS A 318 -2.36 -2.98 -20.59
CA LYS A 318 -2.84 -2.87 -21.98
C LYS A 318 -4.34 -3.17 -22.09
N ALA A 319 -4.86 -4.06 -21.26
CA ALA A 319 -6.29 -4.39 -21.20
C ALA A 319 -7.12 -3.32 -20.47
N GLY A 320 -6.48 -2.37 -19.76
CA GLY A 320 -7.16 -1.29 -19.04
C GLY A 320 -7.17 -1.42 -17.52
N SER A 321 -6.45 -2.39 -16.94
CA SER A 321 -6.33 -2.55 -15.48
C SER A 321 -5.26 -1.60 -14.92
N PRO A 322 -5.62 -0.64 -14.03
CA PRO A 322 -4.66 0.29 -13.43
C PRO A 322 -3.62 -0.44 -12.55
N LEU A 323 -2.36 -0.01 -12.58
CA LEU A 323 -1.28 -0.61 -11.80
C LEU A 323 -0.99 0.20 -10.53
N SER A 324 -0.88 -0.49 -9.42
CA SER A 324 -0.41 0.01 -8.13
C SER A 324 0.62 -0.97 -7.53
N LEU A 325 1.31 -0.56 -6.46
CA LEU A 325 2.38 -1.32 -5.84
C LEU A 325 2.16 -1.49 -4.33
N GLY A 326 2.57 -2.64 -3.78
CA GLY A 326 2.48 -2.95 -2.36
C GLY A 326 3.71 -3.68 -1.83
N SER A 327 4.01 -3.51 -0.54
CA SER A 327 5.11 -4.22 0.13
C SER A 327 4.68 -5.55 0.75
N ASP A 328 3.38 -5.72 0.99
CA ASP A 328 2.75 -6.95 1.46
C ASP A 328 3.36 -7.51 2.77
N SER A 329 4.12 -8.62 2.69
CA SER A 329 4.69 -9.33 3.84
C SER A 329 5.75 -8.54 4.62
N HIS A 330 6.19 -7.42 4.05
CA HIS A 330 7.23 -6.56 4.59
C HIS A 330 8.58 -7.25 4.78
N ALA A 331 8.91 -8.28 4.00
CA ALA A 331 10.30 -8.74 3.85
C ALA A 331 11.20 -7.57 3.43
N VAL A 332 10.70 -6.73 2.53
CA VAL A 332 11.26 -5.44 2.12
C VAL A 332 10.17 -4.36 2.21
N ILE A 333 10.48 -3.19 2.76
CA ILE A 333 9.61 -1.99 2.69
C ILE A 333 10.36 -0.95 1.87
N ASP A 334 10.15 -0.96 0.55
CA ASP A 334 10.79 -0.04 -0.39
C ASP A 334 10.01 0.01 -1.72
N LEU A 335 9.18 1.03 -1.93
CA LEU A 335 8.44 1.13 -3.20
C LEU A 335 9.31 1.49 -4.40
N PHE A 336 10.56 1.96 -4.22
CA PHE A 336 11.49 2.10 -5.34
C PHE A 336 11.98 0.74 -5.81
N GLU A 337 12.18 -0.21 -4.89
CA GLU A 337 12.47 -1.60 -5.25
C GLU A 337 11.26 -2.30 -5.88
N GLU A 338 10.04 -2.10 -5.36
CA GLU A 338 8.83 -2.63 -6.02
C GLU A 338 8.69 -2.11 -7.45
N ALA A 339 8.80 -0.78 -7.61
CA ALA A 339 8.74 -0.11 -8.91
C ALA A 339 9.81 -0.63 -9.87
N ARG A 340 11.05 -0.75 -9.40
CA ARG A 340 12.16 -1.28 -10.21
C ARG A 340 11.94 -2.73 -10.60
N ALA A 341 11.46 -3.54 -9.67
CA ALA A 341 11.28 -4.97 -9.88
C ALA A 341 10.25 -5.25 -10.99
N MET A 342 9.21 -4.42 -11.16
CA MET A 342 8.30 -4.50 -12.31
C MET A 342 9.06 -4.54 -13.64
N GLU A 343 9.94 -3.56 -13.88
CA GLU A 343 10.72 -3.47 -15.11
C GLU A 343 11.81 -4.54 -15.20
N LEU A 344 12.51 -4.83 -14.10
CA LEU A 344 13.64 -5.76 -14.14
C LEU A 344 13.21 -7.23 -14.24
N ASN A 345 12.14 -7.63 -13.54
CA ASN A 345 11.59 -8.98 -13.67
C ASN A 345 11.07 -9.21 -15.09
N GLU A 346 10.42 -8.19 -15.66
CA GLU A 346 9.92 -8.30 -17.02
C GLU A 346 11.02 -8.36 -18.07
N ARG A 347 12.12 -7.61 -17.89
CA ARG A 347 13.33 -7.76 -18.71
C ARG A 347 13.86 -9.19 -18.70
N LEU A 348 13.92 -9.82 -17.53
CA LEU A 348 14.38 -11.20 -17.40
C LEU A 348 13.44 -12.17 -18.11
N ARG A 349 12.12 -11.94 -18.03
CA ARG A 349 11.12 -12.80 -18.67
C ARG A 349 11.10 -12.67 -20.19
N THR A 350 11.21 -11.45 -20.73
CA THR A 350 11.00 -11.17 -22.16
C THR A 350 12.29 -10.99 -22.95
N HIS A 351 13.43 -10.80 -22.28
CA HIS A 351 14.71 -10.39 -22.86
C HIS A 351 14.67 -9.04 -23.60
N ILE A 352 13.67 -8.19 -23.30
CA ILE A 352 13.49 -6.85 -23.89
C ILE A 352 13.66 -5.80 -22.79
N ARG A 353 14.19 -4.61 -23.11
CA ARG A 353 14.27 -3.46 -22.17
C ARG A 353 13.21 -2.42 -22.49
N GLY A 354 12.72 -1.72 -21.47
CA GLY A 354 11.86 -0.55 -21.60
C GLY A 354 10.38 -0.88 -21.67
N HIS A 355 9.88 -1.73 -20.77
CA HIS A 355 8.44 -1.98 -20.63
C HIS A 355 7.74 -0.83 -19.92
N TRP A 356 8.44 -0.22 -18.95
CA TRP A 356 8.00 1.01 -18.28
C TRP A 356 9.04 2.12 -18.28
N THR A 357 8.55 3.35 -18.36
CA THR A 357 9.36 4.54 -18.03
C THR A 357 9.41 4.73 -16.52
N ALA A 358 10.42 5.46 -16.03
CA ALA A 358 10.48 5.82 -14.61
C ALA A 358 9.24 6.61 -14.18
N ALA A 359 8.73 7.52 -15.03
CA ALA A 359 7.51 8.28 -14.75
C ALA A 359 6.28 7.39 -14.58
N ALA A 360 6.11 6.35 -15.41
CA ALA A 360 4.99 5.41 -15.28
C ALA A 360 5.07 4.61 -13.97
N LEU A 361 6.28 4.18 -13.58
CA LEU A 361 6.50 3.43 -12.34
C LEU A 361 6.32 4.31 -11.09
N LEU A 362 6.78 5.56 -11.13
CA LEU A 362 6.53 6.53 -10.06
C LEU A 362 5.04 6.85 -9.93
N ARG A 363 4.30 6.95 -11.05
CA ARG A 363 2.84 7.14 -11.04
C ARG A 363 2.12 5.95 -10.38
N ALA A 364 2.57 4.72 -10.65
CA ALA A 364 2.07 3.51 -9.98
C ALA A 364 2.34 3.52 -8.47
N ALA A 365 3.50 4.03 -8.05
CA ALA A 365 3.89 4.19 -6.64
C ALA A 365 3.24 5.41 -5.94
N SER A 366 2.61 6.33 -6.69
CA SER A 366 1.98 7.54 -6.16
C SER A 366 0.50 7.63 -6.55
N ALA A 367 0.14 8.39 -7.60
CA ALA A 367 -1.23 8.73 -7.94
C ALA A 367 -2.14 7.50 -8.14
N ASP A 368 -1.67 6.47 -8.85
CA ASP A 368 -2.49 5.27 -9.07
C ASP A 368 -2.62 4.42 -7.79
N GLY A 369 -1.57 4.38 -6.95
CA GLY A 369 -1.64 3.75 -5.63
C GLY A 369 -2.60 4.48 -4.68
N HIS A 370 -2.54 5.81 -4.61
CA HIS A 370 -3.49 6.61 -3.82
C HIS A 370 -4.93 6.42 -4.32
N ALA A 371 -5.14 6.35 -5.64
CA ALA A 371 -6.46 6.06 -6.21
C ALA A 371 -6.97 4.66 -5.80
N ALA A 372 -6.11 3.62 -5.84
CA ALA A 372 -6.46 2.27 -5.37
C ALA A 372 -6.80 2.21 -3.87
N LEU A 373 -6.27 3.16 -3.08
CA LEU A 373 -6.58 3.35 -1.66
C LEU A 373 -7.82 4.23 -1.39
N GLY A 374 -8.53 4.67 -2.43
CA GLY A 374 -9.72 5.53 -2.30
C GLY A 374 -9.41 7.03 -2.19
N ARG A 375 -8.20 7.47 -2.56
CA ARG A 375 -7.75 8.88 -2.54
C ARG A 375 -7.35 9.37 -3.94
N PRO A 376 -8.28 9.47 -4.90
CA PRO A 376 -7.95 9.91 -6.27
C PRO A 376 -7.49 11.39 -6.34
N ASP A 377 -7.67 12.17 -5.26
CA ASP A 377 -7.19 13.55 -5.15
C ASP A 377 -5.75 13.66 -4.62
N ALA A 378 -5.07 12.54 -4.35
CA ALA A 378 -3.72 12.49 -3.81
C ALA A 378 -2.68 11.91 -4.78
N GLY A 379 -1.40 11.91 -4.39
CA GLY A 379 -0.31 11.37 -5.20
C GLY A 379 0.13 12.25 -6.38
N VAL A 380 -0.26 13.52 -6.39
CA VAL A 380 0.16 14.54 -7.37
C VAL A 380 0.63 15.82 -6.68
N LEU A 381 1.54 16.56 -7.32
CA LEU A 381 1.97 17.88 -6.87
C LEU A 381 1.18 18.96 -7.61
N GLU A 382 -0.07 19.16 -7.22
CA GLU A 382 -0.99 20.12 -7.83
C GLU A 382 -1.81 20.87 -6.76
N PRO A 383 -2.19 22.15 -6.98
CA PRO A 383 -3.07 22.86 -6.08
C PRO A 383 -4.38 22.09 -5.81
N GLY A 384 -4.77 22.02 -4.54
CA GLY A 384 -5.91 21.25 -4.08
C GLY A 384 -5.56 19.86 -3.58
N ALA A 385 -4.50 19.21 -4.07
CA ALA A 385 -4.10 17.88 -3.58
C ALA A 385 -3.57 17.95 -2.13
N PRO A 386 -3.65 16.85 -1.35
CA PRO A 386 -2.96 16.76 -0.06
C PRO A 386 -1.47 17.06 -0.19
N ALA A 387 -0.91 17.82 0.76
CA ALA A 387 0.51 18.14 0.81
C ALA A 387 1.32 16.95 1.38
N ASP A 388 1.29 15.84 0.65
CA ASP A 388 2.00 14.60 0.95
C ASP A 388 3.20 14.49 -0.01
N LEU A 389 4.42 14.53 0.52
CA LEU A 389 5.66 14.64 -0.24
C LEU A 389 6.69 13.62 0.24
N THR A 390 7.51 13.10 -0.68
CA THR A 390 8.75 12.38 -0.34
C THR A 390 9.92 13.02 -1.07
N THR A 391 11.07 13.18 -0.41
CA THR A 391 12.28 13.72 -1.02
C THR A 391 13.41 12.69 -0.95
N VAL A 392 13.91 12.30 -2.12
CA VAL A 392 15.02 11.38 -2.31
C VAL A 392 16.31 12.18 -2.47
N ALA A 393 17.35 11.82 -1.71
CA ALA A 393 18.69 12.39 -1.85
C ALA A 393 19.26 12.12 -3.26
N LEU A 394 19.93 13.11 -3.83
CA LEU A 394 20.65 13.00 -5.12
C LEU A 394 22.18 13.12 -4.96
N ASP A 395 22.64 13.09 -3.72
CA ASP A 395 24.01 13.26 -3.26
C ASP A 395 24.49 12.06 -2.43
N SER A 396 23.75 10.96 -2.43
CA SER A 396 24.20 9.70 -1.82
C SER A 396 25.15 8.96 -2.76
N VAL A 397 25.90 7.98 -2.22
CA VAL A 397 26.78 7.12 -3.05
C VAL A 397 26.01 6.41 -4.18
N ARG A 398 24.71 6.12 -3.99
CA ARG A 398 23.89 5.46 -5.01
C ARG A 398 23.35 6.42 -6.07
N THR A 399 23.11 7.68 -5.69
CA THR A 399 22.30 8.62 -6.47
C THR A 399 23.10 9.79 -7.06
N ALA A 400 24.34 10.02 -6.63
CA ALA A 400 25.20 11.09 -7.12
C ALA A 400 25.69 10.86 -8.57
N GLY A 401 25.74 11.93 -9.36
CA GLY A 401 26.35 11.94 -10.71
C GLY A 401 25.41 12.14 -11.93
N PRO A 402 24.14 11.70 -11.91
CA PRO A 402 23.20 11.96 -13.00
C PRO A 402 22.92 13.45 -13.21
N VAL A 403 22.58 13.82 -14.46
CA VAL A 403 22.09 15.18 -14.75
C VAL A 403 20.69 15.37 -14.13
N PRO A 404 20.32 16.57 -13.62
CA PRO A 404 19.08 16.77 -12.88
C PRO A 404 17.80 16.30 -13.60
N ARG A 405 17.73 16.47 -14.92
CA ARG A 405 16.58 16.01 -15.72
C ARG A 405 16.34 14.49 -15.70
N LEU A 406 17.34 13.70 -15.28
CA LEU A 406 17.28 12.24 -15.14
C LEU A 406 17.02 11.79 -13.70
N ALA A 407 16.70 12.70 -12.78
CA ALA A 407 16.53 12.37 -11.38
C ALA A 407 15.38 11.37 -11.14
N ALA A 408 14.33 11.38 -11.96
CA ALA A 408 13.26 10.38 -11.89
C ALA A 408 13.77 8.96 -12.21
N GLU A 409 14.61 8.83 -13.24
CA GLU A 409 15.31 7.58 -13.56
C GLU A 409 16.25 7.16 -12.44
N THR A 410 16.97 8.10 -11.81
CA THR A 410 17.81 7.84 -10.64
C THR A 410 16.99 7.30 -9.47
N ALA A 411 15.85 7.91 -9.17
CA ALA A 411 14.97 7.47 -8.08
C ALA A 411 14.49 6.02 -8.29
N VAL A 412 14.01 5.68 -9.48
CA VAL A 412 13.50 4.33 -9.76
C VAL A 412 14.62 3.30 -9.88
N PHE A 413 15.66 3.59 -10.65
CA PHE A 413 16.65 2.58 -11.05
C PHE A 413 17.90 2.51 -10.17
N ALA A 414 18.12 3.46 -9.25
CA ALA A 414 19.31 3.49 -8.41
C ALA A 414 19.04 3.71 -6.91
N ALA A 415 18.08 4.57 -6.56
CA ALA A 415 17.79 4.89 -5.16
C ALA A 415 17.16 3.72 -4.39
N SER A 416 17.03 3.85 -3.09
CA SER A 416 16.34 2.91 -2.22
C SER A 416 15.64 3.69 -1.10
N ALA A 417 14.87 3.00 -0.27
CA ALA A 417 14.31 3.57 0.95
C ALA A 417 15.36 4.29 1.81
N ALA A 418 16.61 3.81 1.82
CA ALA A 418 17.72 4.43 2.55
C ALA A 418 18.17 5.80 1.99
N ASP A 419 17.76 6.15 0.77
CA ASP A 419 18.05 7.43 0.14
C ASP A 419 16.93 8.46 0.38
N VAL A 420 15.82 8.07 1.03
CA VAL A 420 14.77 9.02 1.41
C VAL A 420 15.29 9.91 2.55
N ARG A 421 15.23 11.21 2.32
CA ARG A 421 15.68 12.23 3.26
C ARG A 421 14.53 12.89 3.99
N HIS A 422 13.43 13.16 3.28
CA HIS A 422 12.26 13.83 3.85
C HIS A 422 10.96 13.13 3.50
N THR A 423 10.04 13.08 4.45
CA THR A 423 8.65 12.66 4.23
C THR A 423 7.74 13.68 4.90
N VAL A 424 6.78 14.21 4.15
CA VAL A 424 5.80 15.20 4.60
C VAL A 424 4.41 14.61 4.39
N VAL A 425 3.53 14.71 5.38
CA VAL A 425 2.13 14.25 5.30
C VAL A 425 1.21 15.35 5.80
N ALA A 426 0.23 15.73 5.00
CA ALA A 426 -0.66 16.86 5.25
C ALA A 426 0.13 18.14 5.60
N GLY A 427 1.24 18.39 4.92
CA GLY A 427 2.12 19.53 5.18
C GLY A 427 2.92 19.46 6.49
N ARG A 428 2.88 18.35 7.22
CA ARG A 428 3.66 18.13 8.43
C ARG A 428 4.88 17.29 8.12
N HIS A 429 6.05 17.75 8.54
CA HIS A 429 7.32 17.06 8.32
C HIS A 429 7.40 15.82 9.25
N ILE A 430 7.22 14.61 8.71
CA ILE A 430 7.20 13.36 9.47
C ILE A 430 8.60 12.76 9.58
N VAL A 431 9.38 12.78 8.50
CA VAL A 431 10.78 12.36 8.48
C VAL A 431 11.64 13.53 8.03
N ARG A 432 12.64 13.92 8.81
CA ARG A 432 13.59 14.99 8.49
C ARG A 432 15.01 14.43 8.52
N ASP A 433 15.75 14.62 7.42
CA ASP A 433 17.13 14.20 7.28
C ASP A 433 17.33 12.71 7.61
N GLY A 434 16.42 11.86 7.13
CA GLY A 434 16.43 10.41 7.36
C GLY A 434 16.05 9.98 8.79
N ARG A 435 15.51 10.90 9.61
CA ARG A 435 15.09 10.62 10.99
C ARG A 435 13.60 10.88 11.18
N HIS A 436 12.90 9.93 11.79
CA HIS A 436 11.49 10.09 12.15
C HIS A 436 11.35 11.15 13.25
N THR A 437 10.40 12.08 13.10
CA THR A 437 10.24 13.24 13.99
C THR A 437 9.43 12.95 15.25
N ARG A 438 8.60 11.90 15.23
CA ARG A 438 7.70 11.51 16.33
C ARG A 438 8.14 10.26 17.10
N ILE A 439 9.04 9.47 16.51
CA ILE A 439 9.48 8.18 17.05
C ILE A 439 11.00 8.23 17.03
N GLU A 440 11.58 8.50 18.20
CA GLU A 440 12.99 8.87 18.32
C GLU A 440 13.95 7.75 17.86
N ASP A 441 13.63 6.49 18.21
CA ASP A 441 14.43 5.30 17.90
C ASP A 441 13.53 4.21 17.31
N VAL A 442 13.25 4.33 16.00
CA VAL A 442 12.45 3.35 15.25
C VAL A 442 13.05 1.94 15.32
N PRO A 443 14.38 1.73 15.16
CA PRO A 443 14.98 0.41 15.33
C PRO A 443 14.70 -0.22 16.69
N ARG A 444 14.82 0.53 17.79
CA ARG A 444 14.50 0.01 19.13
C ARG A 444 13.02 -0.28 19.30
N ALA A 445 12.14 0.57 18.77
CA ALA A 445 10.71 0.34 18.80
C ALA A 445 10.34 -0.98 18.09
N LEU A 446 10.89 -1.21 16.90
CA LEU A 446 10.73 -2.47 16.16
C LEU A 446 11.28 -3.66 16.94
N ALA A 447 12.51 -3.57 17.44
CA ALA A 447 13.13 -4.66 18.20
C ALA A 447 12.31 -5.04 19.44
N THR A 448 11.80 -4.04 20.16
CA THR A 448 10.98 -4.25 21.37
C THR A 448 9.64 -4.90 21.01
N ALA A 449 8.94 -4.37 20.00
CA ALA A 449 7.63 -4.90 19.59
C ALA A 449 7.73 -6.33 19.06
N VAL A 450 8.75 -6.63 18.24
CA VAL A 450 8.97 -7.99 17.72
C VAL A 450 9.38 -8.96 18.83
N ALA A 451 10.27 -8.55 19.74
CA ALA A 451 10.68 -9.40 20.86
C ALA A 451 9.51 -9.79 21.76
N ALA A 452 8.53 -8.90 21.95
CA ALA A 452 7.32 -9.18 22.72
C ALA A 452 6.45 -10.31 22.13
N LEU A 453 6.66 -10.67 20.85
CA LEU A 453 5.91 -11.72 20.16
C LEU A 453 6.66 -13.06 20.11
N HIS A 454 7.90 -13.12 20.59
CA HIS A 454 8.72 -14.34 20.53
C HIS A 454 8.60 -15.26 21.76
N GLY A 455 7.94 -14.82 22.83
CA GLY A 455 7.74 -15.61 24.05
C GLY A 455 8.95 -15.63 24.98
#